data_AF-A0A1C4RQQ8-F1
#
_entry.id   AF-A0A1C4RQQ8-F1
#
_cell.length_a   1.000
_cell.length_b   1.000
_cell.length_c   1.000
_cell.angle_alpha   90.00
_cell.angle_beta   90.00
_cell.angle_gamma   90.00
#
_symmetry.space_group_name_H-M   'P 1'
#
loop_
_entity.id
_entity.type
_entity.pdbx_description
1 polymer ?
#
loop_
_entity_poly.entity_id
_entity_poly.type
_entity_poly.pdbx_seq_one_letter_code
_entity_poly.pdbx_strand_id
1 'polypeptide(L)' 'MKALRPGSGTVPPELFASLCDDAAVSPPGGIPLTEAVPAHRGHIASARAPLVGPLVLPQARPAGRDATRVAELLGAPSP' A
#
# COMPACT_ATOMS: atom_id res chain seq x y z
N MET A 1 42.59 -3.30 9.97
CA MET A 1 41.55 -2.93 8.99
C MET A 1 40.73 -4.17 8.69
N LYS A 2 39.40 -4.15 8.89
CA LYS A 2 38.54 -5.34 8.68
C LYS A 2 38.01 -5.32 7.25
N ALA A 3 38.47 -6.26 6.42
CA ALA A 3 37.95 -6.43 5.07
C ALA A 3 36.49 -6.92 5.14
N LEU A 4 35.55 -6.13 4.62
CA LEU A 4 34.18 -6.58 4.40
C LEU A 4 34.20 -7.60 3.25
N ARG A 5 33.76 -8.83 3.52
CA ARG A 5 33.65 -9.88 2.49
C ARG A 5 32.50 -9.55 1.55
N PRO A 6 32.62 -9.81 0.24
CA PRO A 6 31.49 -9.66 -0.67
C PRO A 6 30.42 -10.69 -0.31
N GLY A 7 29.28 -10.21 0.18
CA GLY A 7 28.09 -11.03 0.40
C GLY A 7 27.44 -11.37 -0.93
N SER A 8 27.90 -12.44 -1.58
CA SER A 8 27.22 -13.02 -2.76
C SER A 8 26.16 -14.02 -2.30
N GLY A 9 25.24 -13.56 -1.44
CA GLY A 9 24.05 -14.31 -1.10
C GLY A 9 22.92 -13.94 -2.05
N THR A 10 22.15 -14.91 -2.53
CA THR A 10 20.84 -14.64 -3.12
C THR A 10 19.97 -14.01 -2.04
N VAL A 11 19.40 -12.84 -2.33
CA VAL A 11 18.48 -12.17 -1.40
C VAL A 11 17.12 -12.86 -1.51
N PRO A 12 16.56 -13.40 -0.41
CA PRO A 12 15.24 -14.00 -0.43
C PRO A 12 14.18 -12.98 -0.84
N PRO A 13 13.29 -13.28 -1.82
CA PRO A 13 12.21 -12.39 -2.22
C PRO A 13 11.28 -11.98 -1.08
N GLU A 14 11.15 -12.83 -0.06
CA GLU A 14 10.32 -12.63 1.12
C GLU A 14 10.75 -11.41 1.95
N LEU A 15 12.02 -11.00 1.84
CA LEU A 15 12.51 -9.77 2.49
C LEU A 15 11.86 -8.50 1.92
N PHE A 16 11.32 -8.57 0.71
CA PHE A 16 10.66 -7.46 0.05
C PHE A 16 9.13 -7.58 0.07
N ALA A 17 8.59 -8.61 0.74
CA ALA A 17 7.16 -8.80 0.84
C ALA A 17 6.51 -7.59 1.51
N SER A 18 5.49 -7.01 0.87
CA SER A 18 4.74 -5.85 1.37
C SER A 18 5.60 -4.63 1.73
N LEU A 19 6.76 -4.46 1.06
CA LEU A 19 7.71 -3.39 1.38
C LEU A 19 7.21 -1.99 1.02
N CYS A 20 6.40 -1.87 -0.03
CA CYS A 20 5.86 -0.60 -0.49
C CYS A 20 4.48 -0.37 0.14
N ASP A 21 4.39 0.57 1.07
CA ASP A 21 3.10 1.09 1.54
C ASP A 21 2.39 1.81 0.40
N ASP A 22 1.13 1.45 0.14
CA ASP A 22 0.29 2.18 -0.81
C ASP A 22 -0.35 3.37 -0.10
N ALA A 23 0.43 4.44 0.05
CA ALA A 23 0.07 5.63 0.81
C ALA A 23 -0.55 6.73 -0.08
N ALA A 24 -1.59 6.42 -0.84
CA ALA A 24 -2.26 7.42 -1.69
C ALA A 24 -2.90 8.60 -0.90
N VAL A 25 -3.01 8.52 0.43
CA VAL A 25 -3.78 9.49 1.24
C VAL A 25 -2.99 9.95 2.47
N SER A 26 -2.61 11.23 2.47
CA SER A 26 -1.86 12.03 3.48
C SER A 26 -0.35 11.78 3.59
N PRO A 27 0.45 12.86 3.79
CA PRO A 27 1.58 13.16 2.90
C PRO A 27 2.63 12.02 2.88
N PRO A 28 3.03 11.51 1.69
CA PRO A 28 2.68 11.93 0.33
C PRO A 28 1.66 11.02 -0.38
N GLY A 29 0.67 11.64 -1.05
CA GLY A 29 -0.29 10.93 -1.91
C GLY A 29 -1.43 11.74 -2.56
N GLY A 30 -1.87 12.90 -2.03
CA GLY A 30 -2.68 13.96 -2.71
C GLY A 30 -4.03 13.64 -3.39
N ILE A 31 -4.33 12.38 -3.71
CA ILE A 31 -5.47 12.00 -4.54
C ILE A 31 -6.69 11.63 -3.68
N PRO A 32 -7.92 11.91 -4.16
CA PRO A 32 -9.14 11.51 -3.48
C PRO A 32 -9.18 10.00 -3.22
N LEU A 33 -9.86 9.59 -2.14
CA LEU A 33 -10.03 8.17 -1.80
C LEU A 33 -10.68 7.35 -2.93
N THR A 34 -11.60 7.97 -3.67
CA THR A 34 -12.27 7.36 -4.83
C THR A 34 -11.30 7.02 -5.97
N GLU A 35 -10.14 7.66 -6.02
CA GLU A 35 -9.06 7.39 -6.98
C GLU A 35 -7.99 6.47 -6.38
N ALA A 36 -7.70 6.62 -5.08
CA ALA A 36 -6.76 5.78 -4.34
C ALA A 36 -7.14 4.29 -4.36
N VAL A 37 -8.42 3.96 -4.12
CA VAL A 37 -8.87 2.56 -4.08
C VAL A 37 -8.70 1.82 -5.41
N PRO A 38 -9.16 2.34 -6.57
CA PRO A 38 -8.92 1.66 -7.84
C PRO A 38 -7.44 1.60 -8.22
N ALA A 39 -6.64 2.61 -7.87
CA ALA A 39 -5.19 2.56 -8.08
C ALA A 39 -4.53 1.41 -7.30
N HIS A 40 -4.87 1.27 -6.02
CA HIS A 40 -4.40 0.17 -5.17
C HIS A 40 -4.76 -1.22 -5.72
N ARG A 41 -6.00 -1.38 -6.21
CA ARG A 41 -6.43 -2.62 -6.87
C ARG A 41 -5.59 -2.92 -8.10
N GLY A 42 -5.22 -1.89 -8.87
CA GLY A 42 -4.30 -2.02 -9.99
C GLY A 42 -2.90 -2.50 -9.56
N HIS A 43 -2.39 -1.99 -8.43
CA HIS A 43 -1.11 -2.43 -7.88
C HIS A 43 -1.12 -3.91 -7.47
N ILE A 44 -2.17 -4.35 -6.79
CA ILE A 44 -2.36 -5.76 -6.37
C ILE A 44 -2.60 -6.70 -7.56
N ALA A 45 -3.16 -6.20 -8.67
CA ALA A 45 -3.31 -6.98 -9.90
C ALA A 45 -2.03 -7.07 -10.76
N SER A 46 -0.96 -6.37 -10.38
CA SER A 46 0.26 -6.26 -11.17
C SER A 46 1.31 -7.33 -10.82
N ALA A 47 2.33 -7.48 -11.67
CA ALA A 47 3.49 -8.33 -11.38
C ALA A 47 4.27 -7.91 -10.12
N ARG A 48 4.04 -6.68 -9.60
CA ARG A 48 4.68 -6.15 -8.39
C ARG A 48 3.84 -6.36 -7.13
N ALA A 49 2.68 -7.02 -7.23
CA ALA A 49 1.81 -7.27 -6.10
C ALA A 49 2.51 -7.84 -4.85
N PRO A 50 3.53 -8.72 -4.95
CA PRO A 50 4.24 -9.21 -3.76
C PRO A 50 4.95 -8.10 -2.97
N LEU A 51 5.28 -6.98 -3.60
CA LEU A 51 5.94 -5.83 -2.98
C LEU A 51 4.95 -4.84 -2.36
N VAL A 52 3.65 -4.95 -2.66
CA VAL A 52 2.65 -3.95 -2.32
C VAL A 52 1.98 -4.35 -1.01
N GLY A 53 2.15 -3.52 0.03
CA GLY A 53 1.45 -3.65 1.30
C GLY A 53 -0.01 -3.19 1.22
N PRO A 54 -0.74 -3.24 2.35
CA PRO A 54 -2.13 -2.76 2.41
C PRO A 54 -2.27 -1.28 2.00
N LEU A 55 -3.47 -0.88 1.56
CA LEU A 55 -3.82 0.54 1.39
C LEU A 55 -3.80 1.26 2.74
N VAL A 56 -2.85 2.18 2.92
CA VAL A 56 -2.68 2.94 4.15
C VAL A 56 -3.53 4.21 4.09
N LEU A 57 -4.28 4.48 5.17
CA LEU A 57 -5.15 5.65 5.29
C LEU A 57 -4.73 6.51 6.49
N PRO A 58 -4.94 7.85 6.42
CA PRO A 58 -4.61 8.74 7.52
C PRO A 58 -5.47 8.40 8.74
N GLN A 59 -4.85 8.35 9.91
CA GLN A 59 -5.57 8.18 11.19
C GLN A 59 -6.43 9.41 11.53
N ALA A 60 -5.97 10.61 11.14
CA ALA A 60 -6.78 11.82 11.21
C ALA A 60 -7.95 11.68 10.23
N ARG A 61 -9.16 11.59 10.78
CA ARG A 61 -10.42 11.41 10.06
C ARG A 61 -10.39 12.24 8.76
N PRO A 62 -10.64 11.67 7.57
CA PRO A 62 -10.97 12.50 6.42
C PRO A 62 -12.13 13.40 6.85
N ALA A 63 -11.98 14.72 6.67
CA ALA A 63 -12.97 15.68 7.11
C ALA A 63 -14.29 15.46 6.34
N GLY A 64 -15.16 14.56 6.80
CA GLY A 64 -16.38 14.19 6.08
C GLY A 64 -16.78 12.73 6.23
N ARG A 65 -17.90 12.35 5.58
CA ARG A 65 -18.57 11.03 5.63
C ARG A 65 -17.80 9.89 4.94
N ASP A 66 -16.47 9.95 4.89
CA ASP A 66 -15.69 9.15 3.94
C ASP A 66 -15.27 7.77 4.49
N ALA A 67 -15.27 7.56 5.81
CA ALA A 67 -14.89 6.29 6.43
C ALA A 67 -15.88 5.14 6.14
N THR A 68 -17.16 5.43 5.92
CA THR A 68 -18.16 4.41 5.52
C THR A 68 -18.04 4.08 4.02
N ARG A 69 -17.57 5.03 3.21
CA ARG A 69 -17.43 4.87 1.75
C ARG A 69 -16.24 4.00 1.35
N VAL A 70 -15.21 3.90 2.19
CA VAL A 70 -14.06 3.02 1.92
C VAL A 70 -14.48 1.55 1.87
N ALA A 71 -15.34 1.11 2.79
CA ALA A 71 -15.86 -0.26 2.79
C ALA A 71 -16.67 -0.56 1.51
N GLU A 72 -17.53 0.38 1.08
CA GLU A 72 -18.28 0.29 -0.18
C GLU A 72 -17.34 0.24 -1.41
N LEU A 73 -16.33 1.10 -1.46
CA LEU A 73 -15.33 1.15 -2.54
C LEU A 73 -14.43 -0.09 -2.60
N LEU A 74 -14.16 -0.71 -1.44
CA LEU A 74 -13.43 -1.96 -1.34
C LEU A 74 -14.30 -3.19 -1.67
N GLY A 75 -15.63 -3.02 -1.80
CA GLY A 75 -16.57 -4.08 -2.12
C GLY A 75 -17.02 -4.92 -0.92
N ALA A 76 -16.90 -4.40 0.30
CA ALA A 76 -17.49 -5.04 1.47
C ALA A 76 -19.02 -4.90 1.43
N PRO A 77 -19.79 -5.94 1.77
CA PRO A 77 -21.25 -5.84 1.84
C PRO A 77 -21.66 -4.76 2.86
N SER A 78 -22.73 -4.01 2.57
CA SER A 78 -23.41 -3.20 3.60
C SER A 78 -23.85 -4.11 4.76
N PRO A 79 -23.84 -3.61 6.01
CA PRO A 79 -24.31 -4.38 7.16
C PRO A 79 -25.77 -4.83 7.01
#